data_AF-A0A940UVM2-F1
#
_entry.id   AF-A0A940UVM2-F1
#
_cell.length_a   1.000
_cell.length_b   1.000
_cell.length_c   1.000
_cell.angle_alpha   90.00
_cell.angle_beta   90.00
_cell.angle_gamma   90.00
#
_symmetry.space_group_name_H-M   'P 1'
#
loop_
_entity.id
_entity.type
_entity.pdbx_description
1 polymer ?
#
loop_
_entity_poly.entity_id
_entity_poly.type
_entity_poly.pdbx_seq_one_letter_code
_entity_poly.pdbx_strand_id
1 'polypeptide(L)' 'MDTTDKPVMASATLAEIYLEQGYVEMSIKIYAELVHREPGNKDYKARLSHLKKEFKADKKKGILKNFKLWNR' A
#
# COMPACT_ATOMS: atom_id res chain seq x y z
N MET A 1 -7.75 27.58 -16.89
CA MET A 1 -7.45 26.99 -15.56
C MET A 1 -6.67 25.72 -15.81
N ASP A 2 -5.36 25.78 -15.64
CA ASP A 2 -4.46 24.62 -15.77
C ASP A 2 -4.72 23.70 -14.56
N THR A 3 -5.45 22.62 -14.78
CA THR A 3 -5.80 21.65 -13.75
C THR A 3 -4.61 20.73 -13.49
N THR A 4 -3.72 21.18 -12.60
CA THR A 4 -2.99 20.35 -11.63
C THR A 4 -2.54 18.97 -12.12
N ASP A 5 -1.69 18.90 -13.15
CA ASP A 5 -0.86 17.73 -13.44
C ASP A 5 0.43 17.80 -12.59
N LYS A 6 0.30 18.14 -11.30
CA LYS A 6 1.43 18.05 -10.39
C LYS A 6 1.54 16.58 -9.99
N PRO A 7 2.60 15.85 -10.36
CA PRO A 7 2.79 14.51 -9.83
C PRO A 7 2.81 14.67 -8.31
N VAL A 8 1.79 14.13 -7.63
CA VAL A 8 1.73 14.12 -6.18
C VAL A 8 3.03 13.45 -5.75
N MET A 9 3.95 14.24 -5.20
CA MET A 9 5.34 13.83 -5.06
C MET A 9 5.36 12.57 -4.20
N ALA A 10 5.72 11.44 -4.79
CA ALA A 10 5.87 10.19 -4.07
C ALA A 10 6.85 10.42 -2.92
N SER A 11 6.34 10.29 -1.70
CA SER A 11 7.06 10.54 -0.46
C SER A 11 6.63 9.51 0.56
N ALA A 12 7.56 9.12 1.44
CA ALA A 12 7.28 8.17 2.50
C ALA A 12 6.17 8.68 3.42
N THR A 13 6.17 9.98 3.74
CA THR A 13 5.12 10.62 4.55
C THR A 13 3.74 10.44 3.95
N LEU A 14 3.57 10.66 2.65
CA LEU A 14 2.28 10.47 1.99
C LEU A 14 1.85 9.00 2.02
N ALA A 15 2.80 8.07 1.81
CA ALA A 15 2.52 6.65 1.87
C ALA A 15 2.04 6.22 3.27
N GLU A 16 2.62 6.77 4.33
CA GLU A 16 2.21 6.50 5.72
C GLU A 16 0.83 7.10 6.05
N ILE A 17 0.53 8.33 5.59
CA ILE A 17 -0.81 8.92 5.75
C ILE A 17 -1.89 8.02 5.13
N TYR A 18 -1.62 7.47 3.94
CA TYR A 18 -2.55 6.52 3.31
C TYR A 18 -2.70 5.22 4.12
N LEU A 19 -1.66 4.76 4.82
CA LEU A 19 -1.77 3.58 5.71
C LEU A 19 -2.63 3.86 6.92
N GLU A 20 -2.45 5.01 7.56
CA GLU A 20 -3.24 5.43 8.72
C GLU A 20 -4.73 5.50 8.39
N GLN A 21 -5.08 5.86 7.16
CA GLN A 21 -6.45 5.90 6.65
C GLN A 21 -6.97 4.52 6.17
N GLY A 22 -6.13 3.48 6.19
CA GLY A 22 -6.48 2.13 5.71
C GLY A 22 -6.37 1.96 4.19
N TYR A 23 -5.91 2.97 3.45
CA TYR A 23 -5.64 2.90 2.01
C TYR A 23 -4.30 2.20 1.70
N VAL A 24 -4.18 0.95 2.15
CA VAL A 24 -2.95 0.15 2.03
C VAL A 24 -2.48 0.00 0.58
N GLU A 25 -3.41 -0.13 -0.37
CA GLU A 25 -3.08 -0.23 -1.79
C GLU A 25 -2.41 1.04 -2.33
N MET A 26 -2.85 2.22 -1.89
CA MET A 26 -2.26 3.50 -2.31
C MET A 26 -0.86 3.67 -1.74
N SER A 27 -0.67 3.29 -0.48
CA SER A 27 0.66 3.27 0.14
C SER A 27 1.64 2.35 -0.62
N ILE A 28 1.19 1.15 -1.02
CA ILE A 28 2.00 0.22 -1.82
C ILE A 28 2.43 0.85 -3.15
N LYS A 29 1.54 1.59 -3.82
CA LYS A 29 1.86 2.27 -5.09
C LYS A 29 2.94 3.32 -4.89
N ILE A 30 2.85 4.14 -3.84
CA ILE A 30 3.84 5.18 -3.54
C ILE A 30 5.18 4.55 -3.18
N TYR A 31 5.20 3.54 -2.32
CA TYR A 31 6.45 2.82 -2.00
C TYR A 31 7.06 2.13 -3.21
N ALA A 32 6.26 1.67 -4.17
CA ALA A 32 6.78 1.13 -5.43
C ALA A 32 7.48 2.21 -6.27
N GLU A 33 6.91 3.41 -6.34
CA GLU A 33 7.54 4.55 -7.02
C GLU A 33 8.82 5.02 -6.31
N LEU A 34 8.82 5.06 -4.96
CA LEU A 34 10.01 5.37 -4.16
C LEU A 34 11.14 4.37 -4.38
N VAL A 35 10.84 3.06 -4.43
CA VAL A 35 11.84 2.03 -4.74
C VAL A 35 12.34 2.15 -6.19
N HIS A 36 11.49 2.56 -7.12
CA HIS A 36 11.89 2.79 -8.50
C HIS A 36 12.85 3.98 -8.63
N ARG A 37 12.57 5.08 -7.90
CA ARG A 37 13.43 6.27 -7.86
C ARG A 37 14.73 6.02 -7.09
N GLU A 38 14.65 5.28 -5.98
CA GLU A 38 15.78 4.98 -5.09
C GLU A 38 15.94 3.47 -4.89
N PRO A 39 16.43 2.73 -5.91
CA PRO A 39 16.59 1.28 -5.81
C PRO A 39 17.68 0.87 -4.81
N GLY A 40 18.55 1.78 -4.39
CA GLY A 40 19.53 1.54 -3.32
C GLY A 40 18.93 1.59 -1.91
N ASN A 41 17.74 2.18 -1.75
CA ASN A 41 17.12 2.39 -0.46
C ASN A 41 16.47 1.07 0.03
N LYS A 42 17.15 0.41 0.97
CA LYS A 42 16.69 -0.87 1.54
C LYS A 42 15.43 -0.71 2.38
N ASP A 43 15.24 0.44 3.01
CA ASP A 43 14.09 0.71 3.87
C ASP A 43 12.80 0.75 3.05
N TYR A 44 12.82 1.41 1.89
CA TYR A 44 11.67 1.43 0.98
C TYR A 44 11.33 0.03 0.45
N LYS A 45 12.33 -0.79 0.13
CA LYS A 45 12.11 -2.18 -0.29
C LYS A 45 11.52 -3.04 0.83
N ALA A 46 12.05 -2.91 2.04
CA ALA A 46 11.55 -3.63 3.21
C ALA A 46 10.10 -3.25 3.51
N ARG A 47 9.80 -1.95 3.50
CA ARG A 47 8.44 -1.42 3.73
C ARG A 47 7.47 -1.90 2.65
N LEU A 48 7.82 -1.79 1.37
CA LEU A 48 7.01 -2.29 0.27
C LEU A 48 6.70 -3.79 0.39
N SER A 49 7.70 -4.58 0.78
CA SER A 49 7.55 -6.03 0.98
C SER A 49 6.60 -6.34 2.14
N HIS A 50 6.73 -5.62 3.27
CA HIS A 50 5.84 -5.76 4.42
C HIS A 50 4.39 -5.46 4.05
N LEU A 51 4.15 -4.30 3.43
CA LEU A 51 2.80 -3.86 3.05
C LEU A 51 2.13 -4.83 2.07
N LYS A 52 2.89 -5.38 1.10
CA LYS A 52 2.39 -6.41 0.19
C LYS A 52 1.99 -7.70 0.90
N LYS A 53 2.70 -8.09 1.98
CA LYS A 53 2.35 -9.28 2.78
C LYS A 53 1.09 -9.03 3.60
N GLU A 54 0.98 -7.89 4.26
CA GLU A 54 -0.19 -7.52 5.07
C GLU A 54 -1.45 -7.43 4.20
N PHE A 55 -1.37 -6.75 3.05
CA PHE A 55 -2.51 -6.62 2.13
C PHE A 55 -3.03 -7.99 1.64
N LYS A 56 -2.12 -8.94 1.36
CA LYS A 56 -2.50 -10.31 0.98
C LYS A 56 -3.13 -11.08 2.15
N ALA A 57 -2.60 -10.90 3.36
CA ALA A 57 -3.14 -11.55 4.56
C ALA A 57 -4.55 -11.05 4.90
N ASP A 58 -4.81 -9.76 4.75
CA ASP A 58 -6.12 -9.17 5.02
C ASP A 58 -7.17 -9.59 3.99
N LYS A 59 -6.83 -9.65 2.69
CA LYS A 59 -7.74 -10.22 1.69
C LYS A 59 -8.10 -11.68 2.00
N LYS A 60 -7.13 -12.47 2.45
CA LYS A 60 -7.36 -13.89 2.81
C LYS A 60 -8.29 -14.02 4.03
N LYS A 61 -8.15 -13.16 5.05
CA LYS A 61 -9.06 -13.14 6.21
C LYS A 61 -10.50 -12.76 5.84
N GLY A 62 -10.69 -11.79 4.95
CA GLY A 62 -12.03 -11.40 4.47
C GLY A 62 -12.76 -12.56 3.78
N ILE A 63 -12.06 -13.31 2.93
CA ILE A 63 -12.62 -14.47 2.20
C ILE A 63 -12.95 -15.63 3.15
N LEU A 64 -12.08 -15.91 4.11
CA LEU A 64 -12.28 -17.01 5.07
C LEU A 64 -13.44 -16.75 6.03
N LYS A 65 -13.71 -15.49 6.40
CA LYS A 65 -14.87 -15.13 7.23
C LYS A 65 -16.19 -15.40 6.51
N ASN A 66 -16.26 -15.11 5.21
CA ASN A 66 -17.49 -15.29 4.44
C ASN A 66 -17.87 -16.77 4.26
N PHE A 67 -16.90 -17.66 4.09
CA PHE A 67 -17.17 -19.09 3.97
C PHE A 67 -17.68 -19.73 5.27
N LYS A 68 -17.31 -19.17 6.44
CA LYS A 68 -17.66 -19.74 7.75
C LYS A 68 -19.12 -19.47 8.16
N LEU A 69 -19.83 -18.54 7.50
CA LEU A 69 -21.23 -18.24 7.81
C LEU A 69 -22.26 -19.10 7.07
N TRP A 70 -21.87 -19.83 6.03
CA TRP A 70 -22.84 -20.56 5.18
C TRP A 70 -23.17 -21.99 5.66
N ASN A 71 -22.45 -22.50 6.66
CA ASN A 71 -22.66 -23.88 7.17
C ASN A 71 -23.39 -23.90 8.53
N ARG A 72 -24.34 -23.00 8.76
CA ARG A 72 -25.19 -23.04 9.96
C ARG A 72 -26.65 -23.22 9.60
#